data_AF-A0AAN6NL73-F1
#
_entry.id   AF-A0AAN6NL73-F1
#
_cell.length_a   1.000
_cell.length_b   1.000
_cell.length_c   1.000
_cell.angle_alpha   90.00
_cell.angle_beta   90.00
_cell.angle_gamma   90.00
#
_symmetry.space_group_name_H-M   'P 1'
#
loop_
_entity.id
_entity.type
_entity.pdbx_description
1 polymer ?
#
loop_
_entity_poly.entity_id
_entity_poly.type
_entity_poly.pdbx_seq_one_letter_code
_entity_poly.pdbx_strand_id
1 'polypeptide(L)'
;MRSIKELPCEIIGAILKNLDHLRFLTPALLACRHFHTSYGESSGVEASILRRQVTPALLPYSVALAEASRLPRPLVASSVVGLLDELYSQPTLLSARVPTLPKRLLRNMSRTHDAMHALATDFATKAWTRISPQTASASIVLSPTEYFRFCRAFYRAELFYTLSWFFRKYSPWENEQIGCVSDYLQAKFVEASRDVLAHDVGCGELSVDYLTPGEDNPWRETWVGSWHPRKRSLFVYSLTVADSYDAKNSLLESPLDSMPYRMSLSEALRQVYDADGQMIEEYSEEQLRSMAPRHSDQTEEDTDSGPYQAWRNANAGLTLEESIMMADNSWLRERAYVFWDAHRVSKLQDGFGEDPGYQAAFTEQEYNEMLESFHERSEIWQKGGRGYWSRGDTSRIVWLWPDK
;
A
#
# COMPACT_ATOMS: atom_id res chain seq x y z
N MET A 1 -45.45 15.03 -1.85
CA MET A 1 -44.20 14.49 -1.27
C MET A 1 -43.72 15.50 -0.25
N ARG A 2 -43.43 15.09 1.00
CA ARG A 2 -42.81 16.01 1.98
C ARG A 2 -41.38 16.32 1.53
N SER A 3 -40.98 17.57 1.63
CA SER A 3 -39.62 17.99 1.29
C SER A 3 -38.65 17.41 2.31
N ILE A 4 -37.44 17.00 1.89
CA ILE A 4 -36.41 16.52 2.83
C ILE A 4 -36.07 17.57 3.91
N LYS A 5 -36.32 18.86 3.62
CA LYS A 5 -36.14 19.98 4.55
C LYS A 5 -37.20 20.03 5.66
N GLU A 6 -38.27 19.25 5.56
CA GLU A 6 -39.38 19.19 6.53
C GLU A 6 -39.25 18.01 7.50
N LEU A 7 -38.21 17.17 7.34
CA LEU A 7 -37.96 16.03 8.22
C LEU A 7 -37.36 16.49 9.56
N PRO A 8 -37.70 15.84 10.68
CA PRO A 8 -37.06 16.09 11.97
C PRO A 8 -35.54 15.91 11.93
N CYS A 9 -34.81 16.63 12.79
CA CYS A 9 -33.34 16.58 12.84
C CYS A 9 -32.81 15.17 13.10
N GLU A 10 -33.53 14.36 13.87
CA GLU A 10 -33.19 12.97 14.17
C GLU A 10 -33.21 12.10 12.91
N ILE A 11 -34.18 12.34 12.02
CA ILE A 11 -34.30 11.62 10.76
C ILE A 11 -33.19 12.05 9.79
N ILE A 12 -32.87 13.33 9.72
CA ILE A 12 -31.73 13.82 8.92
C ILE A 12 -30.41 13.26 9.47
N GLY A 13 -30.22 13.26 10.79
CA GLY A 13 -29.07 12.63 11.43
C GLY A 13 -28.94 11.14 11.11
N ALA A 14 -30.06 10.41 11.11
CA ALA A 14 -30.10 9.01 10.68
C ALA A 14 -29.76 8.85 9.19
N ILE A 15 -30.25 9.72 8.30
CA ILE A 15 -29.89 9.72 6.87
C ILE A 15 -28.39 9.95 6.70
N LEU A 16 -27.81 10.93 7.39
CA LEU A 16 -26.38 11.21 7.33
C LEU A 16 -25.52 10.03 7.81
N LYS A 17 -25.98 9.27 8.83
CA LYS A 17 -25.33 8.03 9.29
C LYS A 17 -25.35 6.89 8.28
N ASN A 18 -26.15 7.00 7.22
CA ASN A 18 -26.26 6.03 6.14
C ASN A 18 -25.49 6.43 4.87
N LEU A 19 -24.69 7.50 4.90
CA LEU A 19 -23.79 7.79 3.77
C LEU A 19 -22.75 6.67 3.64
N ASP A 20 -22.46 6.28 2.38
CA ASP A 20 -21.52 5.20 2.09
C ASP A 20 -20.06 5.58 2.35
N HIS A 21 -19.70 6.85 2.09
CA HIS A 21 -18.35 7.37 2.26
C HIS A 21 -18.35 8.72 3.00
N LEU A 22 -17.35 8.91 3.86
CA LEU A 22 -17.20 10.14 4.62
C LEU A 22 -16.92 11.37 3.74
N ARG A 23 -16.39 11.17 2.53
CA ARG A 23 -16.19 12.25 1.54
C ARG A 23 -17.49 12.96 1.16
N PHE A 24 -18.63 12.26 1.22
CA PHE A 24 -19.94 12.83 0.89
C PHE A 24 -20.56 13.64 2.03
N LEU A 25 -20.02 13.53 3.25
CA LEU A 25 -20.55 14.26 4.39
C LEU A 25 -20.41 15.77 4.21
N THR A 26 -19.24 16.27 3.81
CA THR A 26 -19.03 17.73 3.68
C THR A 26 -19.96 18.35 2.62
N PRO A 27 -20.06 17.82 1.39
CA PRO A 27 -21.04 18.29 0.41
C PRO A 27 -22.48 18.25 0.93
N ALA A 28 -22.87 17.19 1.66
CA ALA A 28 -24.22 17.08 2.23
C ALA A 28 -24.49 18.16 3.29
N LEU A 29 -23.51 18.48 4.13
CA LEU A 29 -23.62 19.55 5.13
C LEU A 29 -23.69 20.94 4.50
N LEU A 30 -23.01 21.15 3.37
CA LEU A 30 -23.02 22.41 2.63
C LEU A 30 -24.30 22.59 1.79
N ALA A 31 -25.06 21.52 1.53
CA ALA A 31 -26.25 21.58 0.70
C ALA A 31 -27.37 22.46 1.30
N CYS A 32 -27.57 22.43 2.63
CA CYS A 32 -28.45 23.38 3.31
C CYS A 32 -28.23 23.47 4.83
N ARG A 33 -28.70 24.58 5.43
CA ARG A 33 -28.61 24.84 6.87
C ARG A 33 -29.25 23.73 7.73
N HIS A 34 -30.36 23.14 7.27
CA HIS A 34 -31.05 22.07 8.01
C HIS A 34 -30.13 20.88 8.24
N PHE A 35 -29.43 20.42 7.21
CA PHE A 35 -28.46 19.31 7.30
C PHE A 35 -27.30 19.64 8.25
N HIS A 36 -26.78 20.86 8.17
CA HIS A 36 -25.73 21.31 9.08
C HIS A 36 -26.19 21.32 10.55
N THR A 37 -27.38 21.84 10.84
CA THR A 37 -27.95 21.87 12.20
C THR A 37 -28.21 20.45 12.71
N SER A 38 -28.87 19.60 11.92
CA SER A 38 -29.14 18.21 12.31
C SER A 38 -27.88 17.39 12.56
N TYR A 39 -26.80 17.65 11.81
CA TYR A 39 -25.49 17.05 12.07
C TYR A 39 -24.88 17.52 13.39
N GLY A 40 -25.05 18.79 13.77
CA GLY A 40 -24.61 19.30 15.06
C GLY A 40 -25.32 18.66 16.25
N GLU A 41 -26.60 18.29 16.07
CA GLU A 41 -27.42 17.63 17.09
C GLU A 41 -27.23 16.10 17.13
N SER A 42 -26.77 15.49 16.04
CA SER A 42 -26.58 14.04 15.95
C SER A 42 -25.15 13.62 16.29
N SER A 43 -24.98 12.83 17.36
CA SER A 43 -23.69 12.24 17.72
C SER A 43 -23.34 11.02 16.86
N GLY A 44 -22.04 10.78 16.66
CA GLY A 44 -21.50 9.56 16.06
C GLY A 44 -21.70 9.41 14.54
N VAL A 45 -22.05 10.48 13.82
CA VAL A 45 -22.29 10.42 12.36
C VAL A 45 -21.08 9.88 11.61
N GLU A 46 -19.89 10.43 11.86
CA GLU A 46 -18.66 10.00 11.18
C GLU A 46 -18.26 8.56 11.51
N ALA A 47 -18.45 8.15 12.77
CA ALA A 47 -18.17 6.79 13.20
C ALA A 47 -19.11 5.78 12.52
N SER A 48 -20.40 6.12 12.36
CA SER A 48 -21.36 5.30 11.62
C SER A 48 -21.01 5.19 10.14
N ILE A 49 -20.65 6.30 9.49
CA ILE A 49 -20.23 6.30 8.09
C ILE A 49 -18.96 5.45 7.91
N LEU A 50 -17.95 5.64 8.77
CA LEU A 50 -16.70 4.90 8.66
C LEU A 50 -16.89 3.38 8.83
N ARG A 51 -17.79 2.95 9.71
CA ARG A 51 -18.14 1.53 9.90
C ARG A 51 -18.88 0.89 8.72
N ARG A 52 -19.49 1.71 7.86
CA ARG A 52 -20.08 1.24 6.60
C ARG A 52 -19.05 1.22 5.49
N GLN A 53 -18.19 2.24 5.46
CA GLN A 53 -17.13 2.39 4.48
C GLN A 53 -16.06 1.30 4.61
N VAL A 54 -15.66 0.96 5.84
CA VAL A 54 -14.67 -0.09 6.14
C VAL A 54 -15.41 -1.33 6.64
N THR A 55 -15.17 -2.48 6.01
CA THR A 55 -15.82 -3.73 6.43
C THR A 55 -15.48 -4.06 7.90
N PRO A 56 -16.36 -4.74 8.65
CA PRO A 56 -16.11 -5.12 10.03
C PRO A 56 -14.75 -5.82 10.24
N ALA A 57 -14.38 -6.70 9.30
CA ALA A 57 -13.11 -7.42 9.24
C ALA A 57 -11.87 -6.51 9.15
N LEU A 58 -11.97 -5.42 8.38
CA LEU A 58 -10.85 -4.49 8.15
C LEU A 58 -10.79 -3.36 9.17
N LEU A 59 -11.86 -3.14 9.93
CA LEU A 59 -11.97 -2.05 10.88
C LEU A 59 -10.89 -2.10 11.99
N PRO A 60 -10.58 -3.24 12.62
CA PRO A 60 -9.49 -3.35 13.58
C PRO A 60 -8.14 -2.89 13.01
N TYR A 61 -7.82 -3.28 11.77
CA TYR A 61 -6.60 -2.87 11.09
C TYR A 61 -6.55 -1.36 10.83
N SER A 62 -7.69 -0.79 10.41
CA SER A 62 -7.81 0.66 10.20
C SER A 62 -7.58 1.44 11.49
N VAL A 63 -8.14 0.96 12.61
CA VAL A 63 -7.95 1.56 13.95
C VAL A 63 -6.51 1.37 14.42
N ALA A 64 -5.95 0.17 14.31
CA ALA A 64 -4.57 -0.12 14.70
C ALA A 64 -3.60 0.82 13.97
N LEU A 65 -3.78 1.02 12.66
CA LEU A 65 -2.93 1.91 11.88
C LEU A 65 -3.10 3.39 12.31
N ALA A 66 -4.30 3.79 12.69
CA ALA A 66 -4.57 5.12 13.22
C ALA A 66 -3.90 5.35 14.59
N GLU A 67 -3.93 4.36 15.47
CA GLU A 67 -3.27 4.41 16.79
C GLU A 67 -1.74 4.29 16.68
N ALA A 68 -1.24 3.46 15.76
CA ALA A 68 0.19 3.35 15.45
C ALA A 68 0.81 4.71 15.08
N SER A 69 0.04 5.55 14.38
CA SER A 69 0.45 6.91 14.01
C SER A 69 0.54 7.88 15.20
N ARG A 70 -0.07 7.52 16.34
CA ARG A 70 -0.14 8.34 17.57
C ARG A 70 0.81 7.86 18.66
N LEU A 71 1.50 6.73 18.46
CA LEU A 71 2.50 6.25 19.42
C LEU A 71 3.65 7.26 19.57
N PRO A 72 4.24 7.37 20.78
CA PRO A 72 5.36 8.27 21.02
C PRO A 72 6.56 7.93 20.11
N ARG A 73 7.34 8.96 19.78
CA ARG A 73 8.60 8.83 19.02
C ARG A 73 9.76 9.28 19.93
N PRO A 74 10.83 8.47 20.10
CA PRO A 74 11.07 7.15 19.49
C PRO A 74 10.06 6.09 19.97
N LEU A 75 9.84 5.07 19.13
CA LEU A 75 8.89 4.00 19.45
C LEU A 75 9.34 3.22 20.69
N VAL A 76 8.38 2.90 21.55
CA VAL A 76 8.59 2.03 22.71
C VAL A 76 8.12 0.62 22.36
N ALA A 77 9.01 -0.37 22.44
CA ALA A 77 8.73 -1.76 22.05
C ALA A 77 7.47 -2.32 22.72
N SER A 78 7.25 -2.06 24.02
CA SER A 78 6.06 -2.52 24.73
C SER A 78 4.75 -1.92 24.20
N SER A 79 4.77 -0.67 23.71
CA SER A 79 3.59 -0.05 23.10
C SER A 79 3.27 -0.64 21.73
N VAL A 80 4.31 -0.97 20.96
CA VAL A 80 4.17 -1.67 19.67
C VAL A 80 3.58 -3.05 19.88
N VAL A 81 4.20 -3.84 20.77
CA VAL A 81 3.72 -5.19 21.10
C VAL A 81 2.29 -5.16 21.64
N GLY A 82 1.97 -4.25 22.57
CA GLY A 82 0.62 -4.14 23.11
C GLY A 82 -0.45 -3.82 22.06
N LEU A 83 -0.14 -2.94 21.10
CA LEU A 83 -1.07 -2.62 20.00
C LEU A 83 -1.28 -3.81 19.06
N LEU A 84 -0.21 -4.55 18.73
CA LEU A 84 -0.28 -5.72 17.87
C LEU A 84 -1.01 -6.88 18.56
N ASP A 85 -0.71 -7.13 19.84
CA ASP A 85 -1.41 -8.14 20.63
C ASP A 85 -2.90 -7.83 20.72
N GLU A 86 -3.29 -6.56 20.87
CA GLU A 86 -4.69 -6.16 20.84
C GLU A 86 -5.32 -6.38 19.46
N LEU A 87 -4.60 -6.05 18.37
CA LEU A 87 -5.08 -6.25 17.00
C LEU A 87 -5.37 -7.73 16.71
N TYR A 88 -4.51 -8.65 17.14
CA TYR A 88 -4.66 -10.07 16.83
C TYR A 88 -5.46 -10.86 17.86
N SER A 89 -5.39 -10.47 19.14
CA SER A 89 -6.08 -11.22 20.21
C SER A 89 -7.44 -10.65 20.55
N GLN A 90 -7.64 -9.34 20.36
CA GLN A 90 -8.86 -8.62 20.80
C GLN A 90 -9.31 -7.56 19.77
N PRO A 91 -9.50 -7.91 18.48
CA PRO A 91 -9.83 -6.95 17.41
C PRO A 91 -11.14 -6.18 17.64
N THR A 92 -12.07 -6.77 18.39
CA THR A 92 -13.34 -6.13 18.78
C THR A 92 -13.14 -4.92 19.69
N LEU A 93 -12.12 -4.94 20.56
CA LEU A 93 -11.78 -3.79 21.42
C LEU A 93 -11.30 -2.59 20.60
N LEU A 94 -10.48 -2.82 19.58
CA LEU A 94 -10.07 -1.76 18.65
C LEU A 94 -11.29 -1.17 17.92
N SER A 95 -12.16 -2.03 17.41
CA SER A 95 -13.39 -1.59 16.71
C SER A 95 -14.36 -0.82 17.61
N ALA A 96 -14.38 -1.13 18.92
CA ALA A 96 -15.18 -0.43 19.90
C ALA A 96 -14.69 1.01 20.16
N ARG A 97 -13.41 1.33 19.88
CA ARG A 97 -12.84 2.69 20.05
C ARG A 97 -13.30 3.69 19.00
N VAL A 98 -13.79 3.25 17.85
CA VAL A 98 -14.16 4.14 16.72
C VAL A 98 -15.03 5.36 17.13
N PRO A 99 -16.06 5.24 17.99
CA PRO A 99 -16.90 6.37 18.37
C PRO A 99 -16.17 7.42 19.23
N THR A 100 -15.08 7.04 19.90
CA THR A 100 -14.30 7.93 20.77
C THR A 100 -13.11 8.58 20.04
N LEU A 101 -12.81 8.13 18.82
CA LEU A 101 -11.71 8.70 18.03
C LEU A 101 -12.00 10.14 17.60
N PRO A 102 -10.99 11.02 17.59
CA PRO A 102 -11.15 12.38 17.09
C PRO A 102 -11.63 12.41 15.64
N LYS A 103 -12.52 13.35 15.29
CA LYS A 103 -13.05 13.52 13.92
C LYS A 103 -11.97 13.61 12.84
N ARG A 104 -10.84 14.28 13.14
CA ARG A 104 -9.68 14.35 12.24
C ARG A 104 -9.11 12.96 11.94
N LEU A 105 -9.05 12.09 12.94
CA LEU A 105 -8.55 10.73 12.78
C LEU A 105 -9.51 9.87 11.96
N LEU A 106 -10.82 9.96 12.21
CA LEU A 106 -11.84 9.28 11.41
C LEU A 106 -11.78 9.69 9.93
N ARG A 107 -11.57 10.98 9.64
CA ARG A 107 -11.35 11.47 8.28
C ARG A 107 -10.09 10.92 7.63
N ASN A 108 -8.99 10.85 8.39
CA ASN A 108 -7.76 10.26 7.89
C ASN A 108 -7.93 8.75 7.63
N MET A 109 -8.62 8.03 8.50
CA MET A 109 -8.94 6.60 8.32
C MET A 109 -9.75 6.38 7.04
N SER A 110 -10.82 7.15 6.85
CA SER A 110 -11.65 7.11 5.64
C SER A 110 -10.83 7.33 4.36
N ARG A 111 -10.02 8.40 4.31
CA ARG A 111 -9.15 8.69 3.16
C ARG A 111 -8.11 7.60 2.90
N THR A 112 -7.55 7.05 3.98
CA THR A 112 -6.59 5.93 3.88
C THR A 112 -7.28 4.73 3.25
N HIS A 113 -8.48 4.39 3.74
CA HIS A 113 -9.20 3.23 3.25
C HIS A 113 -9.61 3.39 1.80
N ASP A 114 -10.11 4.57 1.38
CA ASP A 114 -10.43 4.83 -0.03
C ASP A 114 -9.21 4.63 -0.94
N ALA A 115 -8.03 5.13 -0.53
CA ALA A 115 -6.79 4.92 -1.27
C ALA A 115 -6.39 3.44 -1.34
N MET A 116 -6.43 2.72 -0.21
CA MET A 116 -6.12 1.29 -0.16
C MET A 116 -7.11 0.46 -0.98
N HIS A 117 -8.40 0.76 -0.91
CA HIS A 117 -9.44 0.10 -1.69
C HIS A 117 -9.21 0.28 -3.19
N ALA A 118 -8.92 1.51 -3.64
CA ALA A 118 -8.61 1.80 -5.03
C ALA A 118 -7.35 1.06 -5.50
N LEU A 119 -6.28 1.11 -4.71
CA LEU A 119 -5.01 0.42 -5.01
C LEU A 119 -5.16 -1.09 -5.02
N ALA A 120 -5.90 -1.67 -4.07
CA ALA A 120 -6.21 -3.10 -3.99
C ALA A 120 -7.00 -3.58 -5.20
N THR A 121 -8.01 -2.81 -5.62
CA THR A 121 -8.84 -3.13 -6.79
C THR A 121 -8.03 -3.05 -8.08
N ASP A 122 -7.19 -2.03 -8.25
CA ASP A 122 -6.28 -1.92 -9.39
C ASP A 122 -5.27 -3.08 -9.40
N PHE A 123 -4.67 -3.40 -8.24
CA PHE A 123 -3.71 -4.50 -8.12
C PHE A 123 -4.35 -5.82 -8.53
N ALA A 124 -5.52 -6.15 -7.96
CA ALA A 124 -6.24 -7.36 -8.30
C ALA A 124 -6.59 -7.44 -9.80
N THR A 125 -6.99 -6.32 -10.40
CA THR A 125 -7.33 -6.23 -11.83
C THR A 125 -6.10 -6.45 -12.72
N LYS A 126 -4.98 -5.79 -12.40
CA LYS A 126 -3.70 -5.97 -13.13
C LYS A 126 -3.19 -7.41 -12.98
N ALA A 127 -3.21 -7.95 -11.76
CA ALA A 127 -2.81 -9.32 -11.47
C ALA A 127 -3.66 -10.34 -12.26
N TRP A 128 -4.99 -10.16 -12.27
CA TRP A 128 -5.89 -11.02 -13.04
C TRP A 128 -5.65 -10.93 -14.55
N THR A 129 -5.40 -9.73 -15.06
CA THR A 129 -5.09 -9.51 -16.49
C THR A 129 -3.84 -10.28 -16.92
N ARG A 130 -2.84 -10.40 -16.04
CA ARG A 130 -1.63 -11.19 -16.29
C ARG A 130 -1.86 -12.70 -16.25
N ILE A 131 -2.76 -13.16 -15.37
CA ILE A 131 -3.10 -14.58 -15.24
C ILE A 131 -3.97 -15.06 -16.41
N SER A 132 -4.96 -14.26 -16.79
CA SER A 132 -5.92 -14.61 -17.84
C SER A 132 -6.05 -13.49 -18.88
N PRO A 133 -5.05 -13.33 -19.77
CA PRO A 133 -5.07 -12.29 -20.80
C PRO A 133 -6.30 -12.38 -21.71
N GLN A 134 -6.81 -13.60 -21.95
CA GLN A 134 -7.98 -13.82 -22.80
C GLN A 134 -9.29 -13.31 -22.18
N THR A 135 -9.34 -13.16 -20.84
CA THR A 135 -10.50 -12.63 -20.12
C THR A 135 -10.29 -11.20 -19.62
N ALA A 136 -9.20 -10.54 -20.04
CA ALA A 136 -8.81 -9.20 -19.59
C ALA A 136 -9.86 -8.10 -19.82
N SER A 137 -10.82 -8.33 -20.72
CA SER A 137 -11.94 -7.40 -20.98
C SER A 137 -13.07 -7.49 -19.94
N ALA A 138 -13.12 -8.56 -19.13
CA ALA A 138 -14.10 -8.70 -18.06
C ALA A 138 -13.55 -8.12 -16.75
N SER A 139 -14.33 -7.24 -16.12
CA SER A 139 -14.02 -6.76 -14.77
C SER A 139 -13.99 -7.94 -13.80
N ILE A 140 -12.87 -8.11 -13.09
CA ILE A 140 -12.76 -9.13 -12.05
C ILE A 140 -13.69 -8.78 -10.89
N VAL A 141 -14.51 -9.76 -10.49
CA VAL A 141 -15.25 -9.71 -9.24
C VAL A 141 -14.47 -10.52 -8.20
N LEU A 142 -14.07 -9.85 -7.13
CA LEU A 142 -13.42 -10.49 -5.98
C LEU A 142 -14.46 -11.13 -5.08
N SER A 143 -14.13 -12.29 -4.53
CA SER A 143 -14.88 -12.82 -3.38
C SER A 143 -14.69 -11.90 -2.16
N PRO A 144 -15.57 -11.97 -1.13
CA PRO A 144 -15.36 -11.23 0.11
C PRO A 144 -14.01 -11.51 0.77
N THR A 145 -13.54 -12.76 0.70
CA THR A 145 -12.27 -13.20 1.29
C THR A 145 -11.08 -12.70 0.47
N GLU A 146 -11.13 -12.76 -0.86
CA GLU A 146 -10.11 -12.16 -1.73
C GLU A 146 -10.01 -10.64 -1.46
N TYR A 147 -11.15 -9.94 -1.47
CA TYR A 147 -11.21 -8.50 -1.17
C TYR A 147 -10.56 -8.18 0.19
N PHE A 148 -10.90 -8.96 1.21
CA PHE A 148 -10.32 -8.85 2.54
C PHE A 148 -8.81 -9.02 2.52
N ARG A 149 -8.26 -10.08 1.88
CA ARG A 149 -6.82 -10.32 1.79
C ARG A 149 -6.09 -9.17 1.11
N PHE A 150 -6.58 -8.71 -0.04
CA PHE A 150 -6.01 -7.58 -0.75
C PHE A 150 -5.93 -6.35 0.17
N CYS A 151 -7.05 -5.93 0.75
CA CYS A 151 -7.06 -4.75 1.62
C CYS A 151 -6.22 -4.94 2.90
N ARG A 152 -6.28 -6.12 3.53
CA ARG A 152 -5.53 -6.45 4.75
C ARG A 152 -4.03 -6.38 4.51
N ALA A 153 -3.55 -6.85 3.36
CA ALA A 153 -2.13 -6.78 3.01
C ALA A 153 -1.63 -5.32 2.93
N PHE A 154 -2.41 -4.39 2.35
CA PHE A 154 -2.08 -2.95 2.40
C PHE A 154 -2.03 -2.42 3.84
N TYR A 155 -3.00 -2.77 4.69
CA TYR A 155 -2.96 -2.36 6.09
C TYR A 155 -1.74 -2.92 6.84
N ARG A 156 -1.39 -4.18 6.62
CA ARG A 156 -0.23 -4.82 7.24
C ARG A 156 1.08 -4.21 6.76
N ALA A 157 1.20 -3.94 5.45
CA ALA A 157 2.32 -3.20 4.89
C ALA A 157 2.48 -1.84 5.59
N GLU A 158 1.43 -1.02 5.65
CA GLU A 158 1.48 0.28 6.35
C GLU A 158 1.83 0.15 7.85
N LEU A 159 1.32 -0.87 8.53
CA LEU A 159 1.63 -1.11 9.94
C LEU A 159 3.11 -1.47 10.12
N PHE A 160 3.67 -2.34 9.29
CA PHE A 160 5.09 -2.73 9.34
C PHE A 160 5.96 -1.48 9.27
N TYR A 161 5.63 -0.67 8.31
CA TYR A 161 6.24 0.58 7.99
C TYR A 161 6.09 1.68 9.06
N THR A 162 5.07 1.60 9.90
CA THR A 162 4.82 2.55 10.99
C THR A 162 5.46 2.11 12.31
N LEU A 163 5.45 0.80 12.58
CA LEU A 163 5.79 0.19 13.88
C LEU A 163 7.12 -0.57 13.90
N SER A 164 7.59 -1.03 12.74
CA SER A 164 8.75 -1.91 12.56
C SER A 164 8.55 -3.34 13.12
N TRP A 165 9.19 -4.32 12.48
CA TRP A 165 9.43 -5.73 12.90
C TRP A 165 8.36 -6.48 13.71
N PHE A 166 7.37 -7.11 13.05
CA PHE A 166 6.45 -8.05 13.70
C PHE A 166 6.02 -9.24 12.83
N PHE A 167 6.76 -9.53 11.77
CA PHE A 167 6.43 -10.60 10.81
C PHE A 167 6.43 -12.01 11.38
N ARG A 168 7.09 -12.23 12.53
CA ARG A 168 7.05 -13.52 13.27
C ARG A 168 5.62 -13.91 13.72
N LYS A 169 4.67 -12.98 13.64
CA LYS A 169 3.25 -13.23 13.93
C LYS A 169 2.44 -13.65 12.70
N TYR A 170 3.07 -13.79 11.53
CA TYR A 170 2.41 -14.18 10.29
C TYR A 170 2.96 -15.47 9.72
N SER A 171 2.08 -16.19 9.04
CA SER A 171 2.48 -17.30 8.20
C SER A 171 3.31 -16.83 6.99
N PRO A 172 4.15 -17.70 6.40
CA PRO A 172 4.98 -17.35 5.23
C PRO A 172 4.19 -16.76 4.07
N TRP A 173 3.02 -17.32 3.74
CA TRP A 173 2.18 -16.82 2.65
C TRP A 173 1.53 -15.46 2.96
N GLU A 174 1.25 -15.15 4.23
CA GLU A 174 0.79 -13.82 4.64
C GLU A 174 1.91 -12.77 4.59
N ASN A 175 3.14 -13.18 4.90
CA ASN A 175 4.33 -12.34 4.71
C ASN A 175 4.56 -12.07 3.22
N GLU A 176 4.40 -13.10 2.38
CA GLU A 176 4.49 -12.95 0.93
C GLU A 176 3.38 -12.04 0.36
N GLN A 177 2.16 -12.03 0.94
CA GLN A 177 1.13 -11.04 0.59
C GLN A 177 1.62 -9.59 0.81
N ILE A 178 2.34 -9.34 1.90
CA ILE A 178 2.93 -8.02 2.18
C ILE A 178 4.00 -7.70 1.14
N GLY A 179 4.84 -8.67 0.77
CA GLY A 179 5.82 -8.55 -0.31
C GLY A 179 5.19 -8.19 -1.66
N CYS A 180 4.10 -8.86 -2.04
CA CYS A 180 3.34 -8.55 -3.26
C CYS A 180 2.84 -7.10 -3.29
N VAL A 181 2.29 -6.62 -2.17
CA VAL A 181 1.80 -5.24 -2.06
C VAL A 181 2.95 -4.25 -2.13
N SER A 182 4.10 -4.55 -1.54
CA SER A 182 5.29 -3.71 -1.64
C SER A 182 5.76 -3.56 -3.08
N ASP A 183 5.94 -4.67 -3.81
CA ASP A 183 6.36 -4.64 -5.21
C ASP A 183 5.37 -3.86 -6.08
N TYR A 184 4.07 -4.09 -5.85
CA TYR A 184 3.02 -3.33 -6.54
C TYR A 184 3.08 -1.83 -6.23
N LEU A 185 3.25 -1.44 -4.96
CA LEU A 185 3.35 -0.03 -4.56
C LEU A 185 4.59 0.65 -5.17
N GLN A 186 5.72 -0.05 -5.23
CA GLN A 186 6.94 0.43 -5.88
C GLN A 186 6.74 0.60 -7.38
N ALA A 187 6.14 -0.38 -8.06
CA ALA A 187 5.81 -0.28 -9.48
C ALA A 187 4.88 0.91 -9.76
N LYS A 188 3.84 1.10 -8.94
CA LYS A 188 2.92 2.24 -9.04
C LYS A 188 3.57 3.58 -8.76
N PHE A 189 4.48 3.65 -7.79
CA PHE A 189 5.24 4.86 -7.52
C PHE A 189 6.03 5.27 -8.76
N VAL A 190 6.76 4.34 -9.38
CA VAL A 190 7.57 4.58 -10.58
C VAL A 190 6.72 4.99 -11.77
N GLU A 191 5.63 4.25 -12.03
CA GLU A 191 4.65 4.59 -13.07
C GLU A 191 4.15 6.04 -12.90
N ALA A 192 3.85 6.45 -11.68
CA ALA A 192 3.33 7.78 -11.40
C ALA A 192 4.40 8.88 -11.35
N SER A 193 5.64 8.58 -10.95
CA SER A 193 6.72 9.55 -10.72
C SER A 193 7.69 9.71 -11.89
N ARG A 194 7.71 8.79 -12.86
CA ARG A 194 8.73 8.72 -13.92
C ARG A 194 9.00 10.06 -14.61
N ASP A 195 7.96 10.77 -15.01
CA ASP A 195 8.07 12.08 -15.66
C ASP A 195 8.77 13.10 -14.74
N VAL A 196 8.41 13.16 -13.45
CA VAL A 196 9.07 14.07 -12.53
C VAL A 196 10.53 13.68 -12.32
N LEU A 197 10.82 12.41 -12.06
CA LEU A 197 12.19 11.97 -11.79
C LEU A 197 13.11 12.11 -13.02
N ALA A 198 12.57 11.92 -14.23
CA ALA A 198 13.29 12.06 -15.48
C ALA A 198 13.58 13.52 -15.87
N HIS A 199 12.80 14.47 -15.36
CA HIS A 199 12.88 15.87 -15.79
C HIS A 199 13.21 16.88 -14.70
N ASP A 200 12.96 16.59 -13.42
CA ASP A 200 13.31 17.52 -12.32
C ASP A 200 14.83 17.65 -12.16
N VAL A 201 15.30 18.89 -12.06
CA VAL A 201 16.72 19.21 -11.91
C VAL A 201 17.29 18.72 -10.58
N GLY A 202 16.52 18.81 -9.49
CA GLY A 202 16.97 18.35 -8.17
C GLY A 202 17.13 16.83 -8.09
N CYS A 203 16.20 16.10 -8.69
CA CYS A 203 16.30 14.64 -8.85
C CYS A 203 17.51 14.25 -9.70
N GLY A 204 17.84 15.05 -10.73
CA GLY A 204 19.03 14.86 -11.55
C GLY A 204 20.34 15.05 -10.77
N GLU A 205 20.43 16.11 -9.98
CA GLU A 205 21.58 16.35 -9.07
C GLU A 205 21.80 15.19 -8.11
N LEU A 206 20.72 14.68 -7.52
CA LEU A 206 20.78 13.56 -6.58
C LEU A 206 20.95 12.20 -7.28
N SER A 207 20.98 12.16 -8.61
CA SER A 207 21.07 10.95 -9.42
C SER A 207 20.00 9.92 -9.02
N VAL A 208 18.76 10.39 -8.86
CA VAL A 208 17.64 9.54 -8.45
C VAL A 208 17.29 8.57 -9.59
N ASP A 209 17.66 7.31 -9.41
CA ASP A 209 17.38 6.24 -10.37
C ASP A 209 15.87 6.00 -10.52
N TYR A 210 15.35 6.24 -11.73
CA TYR A 210 13.95 6.02 -12.08
C TYR A 210 13.72 4.82 -13.02
N LEU A 211 14.76 4.06 -13.37
CA LEU A 211 14.68 2.91 -14.28
C LEU A 211 14.81 1.57 -13.55
N THR A 212 15.81 1.42 -12.67
CA THR A 212 16.15 0.13 -12.03
C THR A 212 15.06 -0.36 -11.09
N PRO A 213 14.47 -1.54 -11.30
CA PRO A 213 13.47 -2.13 -10.41
C PRO A 213 14.06 -2.85 -9.19
N GLY A 214 13.20 -3.09 -8.21
CA GLY A 214 13.51 -3.97 -7.08
C GLY A 214 14.54 -3.43 -6.09
N GLU A 215 15.21 -4.37 -5.43
CA GLU A 215 16.18 -4.14 -4.34
C GLU A 215 17.43 -3.37 -4.80
N ASP A 216 17.74 -3.41 -6.10
CA ASP A 216 18.88 -2.70 -6.69
C ASP A 216 18.67 -1.17 -6.75
N ASN A 217 17.48 -0.68 -6.39
CA ASN A 217 17.16 0.74 -6.37
C ASN A 217 16.84 1.25 -4.95
N PRO A 218 17.86 1.69 -4.19
CA PRO A 218 17.68 2.17 -2.81
C PRO A 218 16.81 3.43 -2.73
N TRP A 219 16.71 4.21 -3.81
CA TRP A 219 15.83 5.38 -3.86
C TRP A 219 14.36 4.94 -3.83
N ARG A 220 13.97 3.94 -4.62
CA ARG A 220 12.58 3.44 -4.59
C ARG A 220 12.20 2.95 -3.22
N GLU A 221 13.06 2.14 -2.62
CA GLU A 221 12.84 1.69 -1.25
C GLU A 221 12.77 2.86 -0.29
N THR A 222 13.63 3.86 -0.38
CA THR A 222 13.61 5.00 0.54
C THR A 222 12.32 5.82 0.44
N TRP A 223 11.85 6.09 -0.78
CA TRP A 223 10.65 6.89 -1.02
C TRP A 223 9.38 6.15 -0.63
N VAL A 224 9.32 4.86 -0.99
CA VAL A 224 8.23 3.98 -0.59
C VAL A 224 8.40 3.50 0.84
N GLY A 225 9.55 3.71 1.50
CA GLY A 225 10.05 3.05 2.72
C GLY A 225 10.16 3.90 3.97
N SER A 226 10.55 5.17 3.82
CA SER A 226 11.23 5.85 4.93
C SER A 226 10.61 7.18 5.33
N TRP A 227 9.90 7.88 4.44
CA TRP A 227 9.86 9.33 4.62
C TRP A 227 8.50 9.99 4.84
N HIS A 228 7.40 9.49 4.30
CA HIS A 228 6.20 10.34 4.31
C HIS A 228 5.49 10.37 5.69
N PRO A 229 5.19 11.55 6.27
CA PRO A 229 4.23 11.68 7.39
C PRO A 229 2.79 11.27 7.03
N ARG A 230 2.54 10.94 5.76
CA ARG A 230 1.30 10.36 5.25
C ARG A 230 1.54 8.87 5.06
N LYS A 231 0.49 8.09 5.24
CA LYS A 231 0.48 6.66 4.92
C LYS A 231 0.84 6.47 3.44
N ARG A 232 1.60 5.43 3.13
CA ARG A 232 2.31 5.29 1.84
C ARG A 232 1.39 4.99 0.69
N SER A 233 0.42 4.12 0.93
CA SER A 233 -0.71 3.84 0.06
C SER A 233 -1.43 5.13 -0.29
N LEU A 234 -1.63 6.03 0.67
CA LEU A 234 -2.25 7.34 0.40
C LEU A 234 -1.32 8.25 -0.40
N PHE A 235 -0.02 8.23 -0.16
CA PHE A 235 0.97 8.98 -0.94
C PHE A 235 1.05 8.49 -2.40
N VAL A 236 1.28 7.19 -2.62
CA VAL A 236 1.32 6.57 -3.95
C VAL A 236 -0.01 6.81 -4.67
N TYR A 237 -1.14 6.61 -4.00
CA TYR A 237 -2.45 6.93 -4.58
C TYR A 237 -2.54 8.41 -4.98
N SER A 238 -2.15 9.34 -4.10
CA SER A 238 -2.16 10.77 -4.42
C SER A 238 -1.30 11.11 -5.64
N LEU A 239 -0.15 10.44 -5.78
CA LEU A 239 0.73 10.62 -6.93
C LEU A 239 0.11 10.06 -8.23
N THR A 240 -0.59 8.93 -8.14
CA THR A 240 -1.26 8.30 -9.30
C THR A 240 -2.45 9.10 -9.81
N VAL A 241 -3.16 9.80 -8.93
CA VAL A 241 -4.32 10.64 -9.31
C VAL A 241 -3.95 12.08 -9.64
N ALA A 242 -2.70 12.49 -9.37
CA ALA A 242 -2.21 13.80 -9.76
C ALA A 242 -2.02 13.86 -11.28
N ASP A 243 -2.57 14.92 -11.89
CA ASP A 243 -2.74 15.06 -13.34
C ASP A 243 -1.67 15.95 -14.01
N SER A 244 -0.79 16.57 -13.22
CA SER A 244 0.21 17.50 -13.70
C SER A 244 1.58 17.25 -13.09
N TYR A 245 2.62 17.62 -13.84
CA TYR A 245 4.00 17.61 -13.36
C TYR A 245 4.13 18.39 -12.06
N ASP A 246 3.58 19.62 -11.97
CA ASP A 246 3.73 20.48 -10.78
C ASP A 246 3.04 19.87 -9.54
N ALA A 247 1.88 19.23 -9.70
CA ALA A 247 1.19 18.55 -8.60
C ALA A 247 1.98 17.33 -8.11
N LYS A 248 2.54 16.54 -9.04
CA LYS A 248 3.41 15.41 -8.71
C LYS A 248 4.71 15.87 -8.06
N ASN A 249 5.37 16.87 -8.64
CA ASN A 249 6.58 17.46 -8.11
C ASN A 249 6.37 18.04 -6.71
N SER A 250 5.25 18.73 -6.45
CA SER A 250 4.92 19.21 -5.09
C SER A 250 4.77 18.09 -4.06
N LEU A 251 4.27 16.92 -4.47
CA LEU A 251 4.21 15.73 -3.60
C LEU A 251 5.61 15.13 -3.38
N LEU A 252 6.52 15.31 -4.36
CA LEU A 252 7.87 14.77 -4.37
C LEU A 252 8.95 15.75 -3.86
N GLU A 253 8.72 17.04 -3.71
CA GLU A 253 9.74 17.96 -3.17
C GLU A 253 9.85 17.85 -1.65
N SER A 254 8.74 17.49 -0.99
CA SER A 254 8.71 17.29 0.45
C SER A 254 9.86 16.38 0.95
N PRO A 255 10.17 15.21 0.33
CA PRO A 255 11.04 14.18 0.89
C PRO A 255 12.56 14.32 0.86
N LEU A 256 13.12 15.29 0.15
CA LEU A 256 14.56 15.26 -0.16
C LEU A 256 15.47 15.70 1.00
N ASP A 257 14.96 16.36 2.04
CA ASP A 257 15.78 17.03 3.06
C ASP A 257 16.18 16.19 4.30
N SER A 258 15.70 14.94 4.46
CA SER A 258 16.04 14.15 5.66
C SER A 258 15.84 12.65 5.48
N MET A 259 16.85 11.93 4.97
CA MET A 259 16.76 10.47 4.77
C MET A 259 17.49 9.68 5.86
N PRO A 260 16.82 9.24 6.94
CA PRO A 260 17.37 8.19 7.79
C PRO A 260 17.27 6.85 7.08
N TYR A 261 18.37 6.10 7.04
CA TYR A 261 18.38 4.71 6.58
C TYR A 261 17.40 3.88 7.42
N ARG A 262 16.46 3.19 6.76
CA ARG A 262 15.62 2.15 7.38
C ARG A 262 15.87 0.85 6.65
N MET A 263 15.76 -0.24 7.39
CA MET A 263 15.84 -1.57 6.81
C MET A 263 14.77 -1.76 5.73
N SER A 264 15.15 -2.40 4.63
CA SER A 264 14.21 -2.76 3.56
C SER A 264 13.16 -3.75 4.06
N LEU A 265 12.02 -3.81 3.37
CA LEU A 265 11.01 -4.80 3.69
C LEU A 265 11.53 -6.22 3.46
N SER A 266 12.26 -6.44 2.36
CA SER A 266 12.79 -7.75 2.01
C SER A 266 13.80 -8.25 3.04
N GLU A 267 14.72 -7.38 3.48
CA GLU A 267 15.67 -7.71 4.54
C GLU A 267 14.95 -8.05 5.86
N ALA A 268 13.95 -7.24 6.22
CA ALA A 268 13.18 -7.48 7.44
C ALA A 268 12.32 -8.75 7.38
N LEU A 269 11.86 -9.16 6.19
CA LEU A 269 11.09 -10.39 5.97
C LEU A 269 11.97 -11.64 5.93
N ARG A 270 13.17 -11.57 5.33
CA ARG A 270 14.12 -12.70 5.29
C ARG A 270 14.61 -13.06 6.70
N GLN A 271 14.86 -12.07 7.56
CA GLN A 271 15.29 -12.28 8.95
C GLN A 271 14.23 -12.89 9.89
N VAL A 272 13.03 -13.19 9.38
CA VAL A 272 11.94 -13.78 10.18
C VAL A 272 12.16 -15.27 10.40
N TYR A 273 12.75 -15.94 9.42
CA TYR A 273 12.90 -17.38 9.37
C TYR A 273 14.36 -17.74 9.54
N ASP A 274 14.62 -18.73 10.40
CA ASP A 274 15.97 -19.22 10.60
C ASP A 274 16.37 -20.09 9.39
N ALA A 275 17.60 -19.90 8.90
CA ALA A 275 18.15 -20.73 7.84
C ALA A 275 18.43 -22.15 8.37
N ASP A 276 17.50 -23.08 8.16
CA ASP A 276 17.67 -24.51 8.47
C ASP A 276 18.14 -25.33 7.26
N GLY A 277 18.10 -24.74 6.06
CA GLY A 277 18.48 -25.38 4.80
C GLY A 277 17.50 -26.43 4.31
N GLN A 278 16.35 -26.60 4.99
CA GLN A 278 15.32 -27.57 4.63
C GLN A 278 14.44 -27.00 3.51
N MET A 279 14.16 -27.81 2.50
CA MET A 279 13.28 -27.40 1.40
C MET A 279 11.81 -27.44 1.82
N ILE A 280 10.98 -26.56 1.27
CA ILE A 280 9.55 -26.46 1.63
C ILE A 280 8.80 -27.78 1.41
N GLU A 281 9.14 -28.53 0.36
CA GLU A 281 8.52 -29.83 0.08
C GLU A 281 8.84 -30.90 1.14
N GLU A 282 9.93 -30.74 1.89
CA GLU A 282 10.37 -31.68 2.92
C GLU A 282 9.61 -31.47 4.25
N TYR A 283 8.96 -30.32 4.45
CA TYR A 283 8.16 -30.09 5.65
C TYR A 283 6.83 -30.84 5.59
N SER A 284 6.48 -31.46 6.73
CA SER A 284 5.15 -32.01 6.93
C SER A 284 4.10 -30.90 6.99
N GLU A 285 2.85 -31.26 6.67
CA GLU A 285 1.69 -30.37 6.85
C GLU A 285 1.61 -29.83 8.28
N GLU A 286 1.87 -30.66 9.29
CA GLU A 286 1.85 -30.27 10.69
C GLU A 286 2.96 -29.26 11.02
N GLN A 287 4.16 -29.44 10.45
CA GLN A 287 5.27 -28.51 10.64
C GLN A 287 4.93 -27.15 10.04
N LEU A 288 4.48 -27.10 8.79
CA LEU A 288 4.08 -25.85 8.13
C LEU A 288 2.90 -25.17 8.84
N ARG A 289 1.92 -25.95 9.32
CA ARG A 289 0.81 -25.41 10.13
C ARG A 289 1.29 -24.87 11.48
N SER A 290 2.30 -25.48 12.08
CA SER A 290 2.88 -24.98 13.33
C SER A 290 3.65 -23.66 13.16
N MET A 291 4.13 -23.39 11.94
CA MET A 291 4.76 -22.12 11.57
C MET A 291 3.75 -21.00 11.34
N ALA A 292 2.49 -21.31 11.04
CA ALA A 292 1.41 -20.33 11.06
C ALA A 292 1.04 -20.05 12.53
N PRO A 293 1.21 -18.82 13.03
CA PRO A 293 0.83 -18.53 14.41
C PRO A 293 -0.67 -18.74 14.56
N ARG A 294 -1.12 -19.49 15.57
CA ARG A 294 -2.54 -19.83 15.84
C ARG A 294 -3.51 -18.63 15.88
N HIS A 295 -3.01 -17.40 15.86
CA HIS A 295 -3.79 -16.18 15.73
C HIS A 295 -4.31 -15.94 14.30
N SER A 296 -3.68 -16.48 13.25
CA SER A 296 -4.17 -16.39 11.86
C SER A 296 -5.29 -17.39 11.56
N ASP A 297 -5.31 -18.53 12.26
CA ASP A 297 -6.38 -19.55 12.16
C ASP A 297 -7.72 -19.10 12.78
N GLN A 298 -7.79 -17.92 13.42
CA GLN A 298 -8.94 -17.50 14.26
C GLN A 298 -9.58 -16.16 13.89
N THR A 299 -9.22 -15.51 12.79
CA THR A 299 -10.23 -14.67 12.15
C THR A 299 -11.14 -15.63 11.41
N GLU A 300 -12.38 -15.85 11.89
CA GLU A 300 -13.44 -16.61 11.19
C GLU A 300 -13.66 -16.17 9.72
N GLU A 301 -13.01 -15.08 9.31
CA GLU A 301 -13.15 -14.36 8.06
C GLU A 301 -12.29 -14.91 6.90
N ASP A 302 -11.22 -15.67 7.16
CA ASP A 302 -10.33 -16.23 6.11
C ASP A 302 -9.74 -17.60 6.50
N THR A 303 -10.53 -18.65 6.29
CA THR A 303 -10.14 -20.07 6.50
C THR A 303 -9.80 -20.80 5.21
N ASP A 304 -9.78 -20.10 4.07
CA ASP A 304 -9.59 -20.71 2.77
C ASP A 304 -8.10 -20.99 2.51
N SER A 305 -7.81 -22.19 1.99
CA SER A 305 -6.45 -22.71 1.84
C SER A 305 -5.73 -22.23 0.59
N GLY A 306 -6.36 -21.38 -0.24
CA GLY A 306 -5.81 -20.93 -1.53
C GLY A 306 -4.44 -20.28 -1.41
N PRO A 307 -4.24 -19.28 -0.54
CA PRO A 307 -2.94 -18.67 -0.30
C PRO A 307 -1.84 -19.66 0.08
N TYR A 308 -2.15 -20.58 1.01
CA TYR A 308 -1.22 -21.62 1.45
C TYR A 308 -0.84 -22.57 0.30
N GLN A 309 -1.83 -23.07 -0.44
CA GLN A 309 -1.61 -24.00 -1.55
C GLN A 309 -0.80 -23.35 -2.67
N ALA A 310 -1.14 -22.11 -3.04
CA ALA A 310 -0.41 -21.36 -4.06
C ALA A 310 1.04 -21.12 -3.65
N TRP A 311 1.27 -20.68 -2.40
CA TRP A 311 2.61 -20.48 -1.85
C TRP A 311 3.44 -21.78 -1.84
N ARG A 312 2.86 -22.87 -1.32
CA ARG A 312 3.56 -24.15 -1.22
C ARG A 312 3.92 -24.72 -2.59
N ASN A 313 3.01 -24.64 -3.55
CA ASN A 313 3.24 -25.16 -4.90
C ASN A 313 4.31 -24.35 -5.63
N ALA A 314 4.32 -23.02 -5.49
CA ALA A 314 5.28 -22.16 -6.17
C ALA A 314 6.70 -22.24 -5.59
N ASN A 315 6.82 -22.55 -4.29
CA ASN A 315 8.09 -22.50 -3.57
C ASN A 315 8.57 -23.88 -3.09
N ALA A 316 8.00 -24.99 -3.61
CA ALA A 316 8.29 -26.35 -3.14
C ALA A 316 9.80 -26.69 -3.09
N GLY A 317 10.55 -26.26 -4.11
CA GLY A 317 11.99 -26.48 -4.23
C GLY A 317 12.88 -25.37 -3.63
N LEU A 318 12.33 -24.51 -2.78
CA LEU A 318 13.06 -23.43 -2.11
C LEU A 318 13.08 -23.66 -0.60
N THR A 319 14.05 -23.06 0.08
CA THR A 319 14.04 -22.97 1.54
C THR A 319 13.02 -21.93 2.02
N LEU A 320 12.71 -21.93 3.33
CA LEU A 320 11.76 -20.98 3.90
C LEU A 320 12.23 -19.52 3.76
N GLU A 321 13.53 -19.26 3.93
CA GLU A 321 14.15 -17.94 3.75
C GLU A 321 14.03 -17.47 2.28
N GLU A 322 14.27 -18.37 1.33
CA GLU A 322 14.17 -18.12 -0.11
C GLU A 322 12.71 -18.11 -0.61
N SER A 323 11.72 -18.43 0.22
CA SER A 323 10.33 -18.47 -0.24
C SER A 323 9.62 -17.11 -0.23
N ILE A 324 10.29 -16.07 0.30
CA ILE A 324 9.69 -14.77 0.55
C ILE A 324 10.48 -13.68 -0.17
N MET A 325 9.76 -12.89 -0.97
CA MET A 325 10.32 -11.76 -1.70
C MET A 325 11.60 -12.07 -2.51
N MET A 326 11.76 -13.29 -3.04
CA MET A 326 12.85 -13.56 -3.98
C MET A 326 12.67 -12.76 -5.26
N ALA A 327 13.74 -12.13 -5.74
CA ALA A 327 13.71 -11.33 -6.96
C ALA A 327 13.24 -12.16 -8.17
N ASP A 328 13.73 -13.39 -8.28
CA ASP A 328 13.38 -14.34 -9.36
C ASP A 328 11.89 -14.70 -9.37
N ASN A 329 11.22 -14.63 -8.21
CA ASN A 329 9.78 -14.91 -8.07
C ASN A 329 8.91 -13.64 -8.16
N SER A 330 9.47 -12.49 -8.54
CA SER A 330 8.71 -11.23 -8.68
C SER A 330 7.52 -11.35 -9.65
N TRP A 331 7.65 -12.14 -10.72
CA TRP A 331 6.58 -12.36 -11.69
C TRP A 331 5.35 -13.06 -11.10
N LEU A 332 5.52 -13.90 -10.06
CA LEU A 332 4.42 -14.50 -9.29
C LEU A 332 3.72 -13.46 -8.43
N ARG A 333 4.50 -12.58 -7.79
CA ARG A 333 3.96 -11.48 -6.96
C ARG A 333 3.18 -10.48 -7.79
N GLU A 334 3.59 -10.20 -9.03
CA GLU A 334 2.82 -9.38 -9.99
C GLU A 334 1.44 -9.96 -10.33
N ARG A 335 1.26 -11.27 -10.14
CA ARG A 335 0.01 -12.02 -10.32
C ARG A 335 -0.74 -12.24 -9.01
N ALA A 336 -0.28 -11.65 -7.90
CA ALA A 336 -0.88 -11.78 -6.58
C ALA A 336 -1.15 -13.26 -6.22
N TYR A 337 -0.23 -14.16 -6.54
CA TYR A 337 -0.47 -15.61 -6.52
C TYR A 337 -0.97 -16.15 -5.16
N VAL A 338 -0.60 -15.50 -4.05
CA VAL A 338 -1.02 -15.82 -2.68
C VAL A 338 -2.29 -15.09 -2.19
N PHE A 339 -3.08 -14.48 -3.07
CA PHE A 339 -4.30 -13.75 -2.69
C PHE A 339 -5.60 -14.48 -3.05
N TRP A 340 -5.52 -15.40 -4.01
CA TRP A 340 -6.69 -16.02 -4.63
C TRP A 340 -7.29 -17.14 -3.78
N ASP A 341 -8.61 -17.29 -3.85
CA ASP A 341 -9.30 -18.40 -3.17
C ASP A 341 -8.88 -19.76 -3.71
N ALA A 342 -8.97 -20.81 -2.90
CA ALA A 342 -8.59 -22.18 -3.29
C ALA A 342 -9.33 -22.65 -4.55
N HIS A 343 -10.61 -22.28 -4.70
CA HIS A 343 -11.40 -22.58 -5.90
C HIS A 343 -10.89 -21.86 -7.16
N ARG A 344 -10.28 -20.67 -7.01
CA ARG A 344 -9.66 -19.97 -8.14
C ARG A 344 -8.29 -20.57 -8.43
N VAL A 345 -7.48 -20.81 -7.39
CA VAL A 345 -6.17 -21.46 -7.50
C VAL A 345 -6.26 -22.85 -8.16
N SER A 346 -7.26 -23.66 -7.82
CA SER A 346 -7.44 -24.99 -8.43
C SER A 346 -7.70 -24.93 -9.93
N LYS A 347 -8.38 -23.90 -10.41
CA LYS A 347 -8.58 -23.65 -11.84
C LYS A 347 -7.34 -23.11 -12.53
N LEU A 348 -6.37 -22.62 -11.76
CA LEU A 348 -5.09 -22.09 -12.22
C LEU A 348 -3.96 -23.11 -12.06
N GLN A 349 -4.24 -24.37 -11.71
CA GLN A 349 -3.21 -25.40 -11.49
C GLN A 349 -2.35 -25.70 -12.73
N ASP A 350 -2.83 -25.40 -13.94
CA ASP A 350 -2.03 -25.43 -15.18
C ASP A 350 -1.28 -24.11 -15.48
N GLY A 351 -1.27 -23.15 -14.55
CA GLY A 351 -0.34 -22.04 -14.58
C GLY A 351 -0.88 -20.73 -14.02
N PHE A 352 -0.15 -20.18 -13.04
CA PHE A 352 0.12 -18.73 -13.03
C PHE A 352 0.93 -18.29 -14.28
N GLY A 353 1.27 -19.24 -15.16
CA GLY A 353 2.12 -19.11 -16.32
C GLY A 353 3.44 -19.84 -16.07
N GLU A 354 4.21 -20.03 -17.14
CA GLU A 354 5.64 -20.23 -17.02
C GLU A 354 6.28 -18.89 -16.63
N ASP A 355 7.46 -18.96 -16.01
CA ASP A 355 8.29 -17.78 -15.83
C ASP A 355 8.46 -17.10 -17.20
N PRO A 356 8.03 -15.83 -17.35
CA PRO A 356 8.20 -15.09 -18.61
C PRO A 356 9.68 -14.92 -18.99
N GLY A 357 10.60 -15.34 -18.13
CA GLY A 357 12.03 -15.12 -18.22
C GLY A 357 12.37 -13.71 -17.78
N TYR A 358 13.64 -13.49 -17.46
CA TYR A 358 14.14 -12.15 -17.20
C TYR A 358 13.94 -11.27 -18.44
N GLN A 359 13.06 -10.28 -18.32
CA GLN A 359 12.92 -9.20 -19.28
C GLN A 359 13.44 -7.92 -18.63
N ALA A 360 14.53 -7.38 -19.17
CA ALA A 360 15.07 -6.12 -18.71
C ALA A 360 13.97 -5.05 -18.84
N ALA A 361 13.71 -4.31 -17.75
CA ALA A 361 12.69 -3.26 -17.73
C ALA A 361 13.06 -2.04 -18.59
N PHE A 362 14.33 -1.95 -19.01
CA PHE A 362 14.90 -0.89 -19.83
C PHE A 362 16.10 -1.43 -20.62
N THR A 363 16.44 -0.73 -21.70
CA THR A 363 17.60 -1.00 -22.55
C THR A 363 18.87 -0.34 -21.99
N GLU A 364 20.04 -0.86 -22.36
CA GLU A 364 21.34 -0.22 -22.02
C GLU A 364 21.39 1.23 -22.52
N GLN A 365 20.78 1.51 -23.67
CA GLN A 365 20.65 2.86 -24.20
C GLN A 365 19.84 3.77 -23.27
N GLU A 366 18.65 3.35 -22.83
CA GLU A 366 17.83 4.13 -21.89
C GLU A 366 18.57 4.39 -20.57
N TYR A 367 19.34 3.41 -20.09
CA TYR A 367 20.15 3.58 -18.89
C TYR A 367 21.26 4.62 -19.07
N ASN A 368 21.99 4.57 -20.19
CA ASN A 368 23.03 5.54 -20.50
C ASN A 368 22.43 6.95 -20.70
N GLU A 369 21.28 7.06 -21.36
CA GLU A 369 20.55 8.32 -21.51
C GLU A 369 20.13 8.90 -20.14
N MET A 370 19.68 8.05 -19.20
CA MET A 370 19.41 8.46 -17.83
C MET A 370 20.66 9.02 -17.15
N LEU A 371 21.80 8.32 -17.23
CA LEU A 371 23.06 8.77 -16.63
C LEU A 371 23.55 10.11 -17.22
N GLU A 372 23.49 10.27 -18.54
CA GLU A 372 23.79 11.54 -19.21
C GLU A 372 22.87 12.66 -18.72
N SER A 373 21.57 12.38 -18.58
CA SER A 373 20.61 13.36 -18.06
C SER A 373 20.91 13.83 -16.64
N PHE A 374 21.49 12.96 -15.80
CA PHE A 374 21.89 13.35 -14.44
C PHE A 374 23.03 14.35 -14.47
N HIS A 375 24.02 14.12 -15.34
CA HIS A 375 25.14 15.04 -15.51
C HIS A 375 24.68 16.43 -15.97
N GLU A 376 23.87 16.50 -17.02
CA GLU A 376 23.35 17.78 -17.55
C GLU A 376 22.52 18.54 -16.50
N ARG A 377 21.65 17.84 -15.76
CA ARG A 377 20.82 18.45 -14.71
C ARG A 377 21.65 18.86 -13.48
N SER A 378 22.68 18.11 -13.13
CA SER A 378 23.62 18.49 -12.06
C SER A 378 24.33 19.81 -12.40
N GLU A 379 24.79 19.99 -13.64
CA GLU A 379 25.39 21.27 -14.04
C GLU A 379 24.43 22.46 -13.91
N ILE A 380 23.15 22.26 -14.26
CA ILE A 380 22.10 23.27 -14.09
C ILE A 380 21.88 23.56 -12.60
N TRP A 381 21.80 22.53 -11.77
CA TRP A 381 21.64 22.66 -10.33
C TRP A 381 22.76 23.46 -9.68
N GLN A 382 24.01 23.16 -10.04
CA GLN A 382 25.22 23.82 -9.51
C GLN A 382 25.31 25.29 -9.92
N LYS A 383 24.77 25.65 -11.08
CA LYS A 383 24.56 27.05 -11.52
C LYS A 383 23.37 27.73 -10.84
N GLY A 384 22.67 27.03 -9.93
CA GLY A 384 21.53 27.55 -9.18
C GLY A 384 20.18 27.45 -9.91
N GLY A 385 20.10 26.66 -10.97
CA GLY A 385 18.86 26.37 -11.70
C GLY A 385 18.01 25.32 -10.99
N ARG A 386 16.68 25.43 -11.12
CA ARG A 386 15.68 24.50 -10.56
C ARG A 386 14.52 24.32 -11.54
N GLY A 387 13.70 23.29 -11.34
CA GLY A 387 12.47 23.07 -12.12
C GLY A 387 12.60 22.00 -13.20
N TYR A 388 11.82 22.15 -14.27
CA TYR A 388 11.68 21.14 -15.32
C TYR A 388 12.77 21.28 -16.38
N TRP A 389 13.54 20.22 -16.60
CA TRP A 389 14.52 20.09 -17.67
C TRP A 389 14.07 19.09 -18.72
N SER A 390 14.33 19.41 -19.98
CA SER A 390 14.29 18.47 -21.09
C SER A 390 15.54 18.66 -21.96
N ARG A 391 16.01 17.60 -22.60
CA ARG A 391 17.24 17.63 -23.42
C ARG A 391 17.16 18.75 -24.46
N GLY A 392 18.11 19.68 -24.37
CA GLY A 392 18.20 20.84 -25.26
C GLY A 392 17.18 21.98 -25.00
N ASP A 393 16.33 21.88 -23.98
CA ASP A 393 15.36 22.91 -23.61
C ASP A 393 15.46 23.27 -22.12
N THR A 394 15.88 24.50 -21.88
CA THR A 394 16.02 25.11 -20.54
C THR A 394 14.97 26.18 -20.27
N SER A 395 13.93 26.31 -21.11
CA SER A 395 12.90 27.35 -21.01
C SER A 395 12.07 27.28 -19.71
N ARG A 396 12.01 26.10 -19.09
CA ARG A 396 11.28 25.85 -17.84
C ARG A 396 12.18 25.80 -16.60
N ILE A 397 13.45 26.20 -16.75
CA ILE A 397 14.40 26.32 -15.66
C ILE A 397 14.26 27.68 -14.97
N VAL A 398 14.11 27.65 -13.65
CA VAL A 398 14.11 28.84 -12.79
C VAL A 398 15.51 29.02 -12.20
N TRP A 399 16.16 30.14 -12.53
CA TRP A 399 17.50 30.47 -12.03
C TRP A 399 17.39 31.33 -10.77
N LEU A 400 17.87 30.81 -9.65
CA LEU A 400 17.84 31.52 -8.36
C LEU A 400 18.88 32.65 -8.28
N TRP A 401 19.89 32.61 -9.15
CA TRP A 401 21.00 33.57 -9.19
C TRP A 401 21.19 34.04 -10.64
N PRO A 402 20.47 35.09 -11.07
CA PRO A 402 20.49 35.51 -12.48
C PRO A 402 21.85 35.98 -12.98
N ASP A 403 22.75 36.45 -12.09
CA ASP A 403 24.04 37.01 -12.47
C ASP A 403 25.14 36.65 -11.46
N LYS A 404 26.08 35.80 -11.88
CA LYS A 404 27.45 35.77 -11.38
C LYS A 404 28.41 35.80 -12.56
#